data_AF-A0A061BCY0-F1
#
_entry.id   AF-A0A061BCY0-F1
#
_cell.length_a   1.000
_cell.length_b   1.000
_cell.length_c   1.000
_cell.angle_alpha   90.00
_cell.angle_beta   90.00
_cell.angle_gamma   90.00
#
_symmetry.space_group_name_H-M   'P 1'
#
loop_
_entity.id
_entity.type
_entity.pdbx_description
1 polymer ?
#
loop_
_entity_poly.entity_id
_entity_poly.type
_entity_poly.pdbx_seq_one_letter_code
_entity_poly.pdbx_strand_id
1 'polypeptide(L)'
;MSTQPERDLAEYQQLLEYLSTTQQTQVLAPIDGEGREFWVHAQADPTKEIEIEIDGKTRTYNQEEALNVVKKKVKQLEKEVNSVVNK
;
A
#
# COMPACT_ATOMS: atom_id res chain seq x y z
N MET A 1 8.56 -20.55 3.56
CA MET A 1 7.78 -19.83 2.52
C MET A 1 6.91 -18.82 3.25
N SER A 2 6.89 -17.56 2.82
CA SER A 2 6.09 -16.52 3.49
C SER A 2 4.59 -16.79 3.32
N THR A 3 3.82 -16.57 4.38
CA THR A 3 2.35 -16.70 4.35
C THR A 3 1.71 -15.51 3.61
N GLN A 4 0.46 -15.65 3.15
CA GLN A 4 -0.24 -14.54 2.52
C GLN A 4 -0.34 -13.31 3.45
N PRO A 5 -0.69 -13.45 4.74
CA PRO A 5 -0.71 -12.30 5.66
C PRO A 5 0.65 -11.61 5.86
N GLU A 6 1.76 -12.35 5.77
CA GLU A 6 3.11 -11.76 5.84
C GLU A 6 3.45 -10.92 4.60
N ARG A 7 3.02 -11.37 3.42
CA ARG A 7 3.18 -10.61 2.17
C ARG A 7 2.34 -9.35 2.20
N ASP A 8 1.07 -9.48 2.56
CA ASP A 8 0.16 -8.35 2.69
C ASP A 8 0.71 -7.34 3.71
N LEU A 9 1.21 -7.81 4.86
CA LEU A 9 1.80 -6.94 5.87
C LEU A 9 2.98 -6.12 5.32
N ALA A 10 3.87 -6.76 4.57
CA ALA A 10 5.01 -6.08 3.95
C ALA A 10 4.58 -5.02 2.94
N GLU A 11 3.59 -5.32 2.09
CA GLU A 11 3.03 -4.37 1.12
C GLU A 11 2.41 -3.15 1.81
N TYR A 12 1.57 -3.36 2.82
CA TYR A 12 0.95 -2.26 3.58
C TYR A 12 1.98 -1.45 4.39
N GLN A 13 3.09 -2.06 4.83
CA GLN A 13 4.19 -1.34 5.49
C GLN A 13 4.93 -0.42 4.51
N GLN A 14 5.20 -0.87 3.29
CA GLN A 14 5.79 -0.03 2.24
C GLN A 14 4.87 1.13 1.88
N LEU A 15 3.56 0.89 1.78
CA LEU A 15 2.58 1.93 1.54
C LEU A 15 2.57 2.97 2.68
N LEU A 16 2.68 2.52 3.94
CA LEU A 16 2.73 3.40 5.10
C LEU A 16 3.99 4.29 5.08
N GLU A 17 5.13 3.72 4.71
CA GLU A 17 6.39 4.47 4.54
C GLU A 17 6.22 5.55 3.46
N TYR A 18 5.68 5.18 2.29
CA TYR A 18 5.41 6.13 1.22
C TYR A 18 4.47 7.26 1.66
N LEU A 19 3.33 6.93 2.27
CA LEU A 19 2.34 7.92 2.74
C LEU A 19 2.88 8.85 3.84
N SER A 20 3.90 8.40 4.58
CA SER A 20 4.56 9.21 5.61
C SER A 20 5.49 10.27 5.03
N THR A 21 5.86 10.15 3.75
CA THR A 21 6.60 11.19 3.04
C THR A 21 5.65 12.33 2.65
N THR A 22 6.08 13.57 2.84
CA THR A 22 5.30 14.79 2.49
C THR A 22 5.77 15.41 1.17
N GLN A 23 6.59 14.70 0.41
CA GLN A 23 7.25 15.22 -0.77
C GLN A 23 6.76 14.49 -2.02
N GLN A 24 6.56 15.26 -3.09
CA GLN A 24 6.36 14.71 -4.41
C GLN A 24 7.62 13.98 -4.86
N THR A 25 7.48 12.76 -5.37
CA THR A 25 8.59 11.93 -5.81
C THR A 25 8.39 11.42 -7.23
N GLN A 26 9.49 11.15 -7.94
CA GLN A 26 9.45 10.50 -9.25
C GLN A 26 9.47 8.99 -9.06
N VAL A 27 8.53 8.30 -9.69
CA VAL A 27 8.38 6.85 -9.62
C VAL A 27 8.33 6.23 -11.01
N LEU A 28 8.63 4.95 -11.10
CA LEU A 28 8.33 4.15 -12.28
C LEU A 28 6.96 3.50 -12.07
N ALA A 29 5.97 3.94 -12.84
CA ALA A 29 4.63 3.35 -12.81
C ALA A 29 4.49 2.33 -13.96
N PRO A 30 3.98 1.13 -13.67
CA PRO A 30 3.67 0.17 -14.72
C PRO A 30 2.48 0.67 -15.54
N ILE A 31 2.57 0.52 -16.86
CA ILE A 31 1.45 0.67 -17.78
C ILE A 31 1.18 -0.70 -18.37
N ASP A 32 -0.06 -1.16 -18.23
CA ASP A 32 -0.49 -2.39 -18.86
C ASP A 32 -0.50 -2.20 -20.38
N GLY A 33 0.39 -2.93 -21.06
CA GLY A 33 0.43 -3.00 -22.51
C GLY A 33 0.05 -4.41 -22.94
N GLU A 34 -0.61 -4.55 -24.10
CA GLU A 34 -1.07 -5.81 -24.70
C GLU A 34 -0.03 -6.97 -24.66
N GLY A 35 0.15 -7.61 -23.50
CA GLY A 35 1.19 -8.62 -23.24
C GLY A 35 2.64 -8.10 -23.11
N ARG A 36 2.86 -6.79 -22.88
CA ARG A 36 4.20 -6.20 -22.69
C ARG A 36 4.23 -5.27 -21.48
N GLU A 37 5.23 -5.45 -20.61
CA GLU A 37 5.43 -4.60 -19.44
C GLU A 37 6.11 -3.28 -19.85
N PHE A 38 5.38 -2.18 -19.79
CA PHE A 38 5.93 -0.84 -20.00
C PHE A 38 6.00 -0.10 -18.67
N TRP A 39 7.05 0.70 -18.50
CA TRP A 39 7.25 1.53 -17.32
C TRP A 39 7.40 2.98 -17.75
N VAL A 40 6.70 3.88 -17.06
CA VAL A 40 6.83 5.32 -17.30
C VAL A 40 7.28 6.04 -16.04
N HIS A 41 8.03 7.12 -16.24
CA HIS A 41 8.31 8.05 -15.15
C HIS A 41 7.03 8.84 -14.86
N ALA A 42 6.54 8.74 -13.63
CA ALA A 42 5.38 9.46 -13.13
C ALA A 42 5.78 10.30 -11.91
N GLN A 43 5.04 11.38 -11.68
CA GLN A 43 5.14 12.13 -10.43
C GLN A 43 4.07 11.62 -9.47
N ALA A 44 4.50 11.08 -8.33
CA ALA A 44 3.63 10.63 -7.26
C ALA A 44 3.60 11.71 -6.17
N ASP A 45 2.40 12.19 -5.83
CA ASP A 45 2.18 13.25 -4.83
C ASP A 45 1.27 12.71 -3.72
N PRO A 46 1.82 12.35 -2.55
CA PRO A 46 1.05 11.79 -1.44
C PRO A 46 0.20 12.83 -0.71
N THR A 47 0.28 14.13 -1.06
CA THR A 47 -0.50 15.19 -0.41
C THR A 47 -1.90 15.37 -1.02
N LYS A 48 -2.14 14.76 -2.19
CA LYS A 48 -3.44 14.78 -2.88
C LYS A 48 -4.36 13.66 -2.38
N GLU A 49 -5.53 13.55 -3.01
CA GLU A 49 -6.42 12.41 -2.83
C GLU A 49 -5.75 11.13 -3.35
N ILE A 50 -5.90 10.05 -2.57
CA ILE A 50 -5.30 8.75 -2.81
C ILE A 50 -6.41 7.72 -2.79
N GLU A 51 -6.52 6.94 -3.86
CA GLU A 51 -7.38 5.76 -3.89
C GLU A 51 -6.65 4.56 -3.32
N ILE A 52 -7.26 3.93 -2.33
CA ILE A 52 -6.72 2.74 -1.68
C ILE A 52 -7.78 1.64 -1.72
N GLU A 53 -7.39 0.47 -2.22
CA GLU A 53 -8.20 -0.74 -2.14
C GLU A 53 -7.85 -1.51 -0.86
N ILE A 54 -8.85 -1.77 -0.03
CA ILE A 54 -8.72 -2.60 1.17
C ILE A 54 -9.85 -3.61 1.19
N ASP A 55 -9.50 -4.89 1.29
CA ASP A 55 -10.44 -6.00 1.33
C ASP A 55 -11.44 -5.98 0.16
N GLY A 56 -10.95 -5.68 -1.04
CA GLY A 56 -11.72 -5.60 -2.29
C GLY A 56 -12.63 -4.38 -2.40
N LYS A 57 -12.44 -3.36 -1.55
CA LYS A 57 -13.18 -2.09 -1.62
C LYS A 57 -12.22 -0.92 -1.83
N THR A 58 -12.35 -0.27 -2.97
CA THR A 58 -11.63 0.96 -3.29
C THR A 58 -12.35 2.17 -2.70
N ARG A 59 -11.61 3.02 -2.01
CA ARG A 59 -12.08 4.30 -1.49
C ARG A 59 -11.01 5.36 -1.67
N THR A 60 -11.47 6.59 -1.90
CA THR A 60 -10.62 7.78 -1.98
C THR A 60 -10.46 8.39 -0.59
N TYR A 61 -9.22 8.76 -0.26
CA TYR A 61 -8.84 9.32 1.03
C TYR A 61 -7.92 10.52 0.83
N ASN A 62 -7.94 11.49 1.75
CA ASN A 62 -6.81 12.41 1.87
C ASN A 62 -5.61 11.71 2.54
N GLN A 63 -4.43 12.35 2.55
CA GLN A 63 -3.21 11.76 3.12
C GLN A 63 -3.36 11.29 4.57
N GLU A 64 -3.99 12.08 5.44
CA GLU A 64 -4.14 11.76 6.85
C GLU A 64 -5.10 10.57 7.06
N GLU A 65 -6.22 10.57 6.34
CA GLU A 65 -7.17 9.46 6.34
C GLU A 65 -6.52 8.17 5.82
N ALA A 66 -5.79 8.26 4.71
CA ALA A 66 -5.03 7.16 4.12
C ALA A 66 -4.05 6.55 5.14
N LEU A 67 -3.24 7.39 5.79
CA LEU A 67 -2.31 6.98 6.85
C LEU A 67 -3.03 6.23 7.98
N ASN A 68 -4.17 6.76 8.43
CA ASN A 68 -4.93 6.17 9.53
C ASN A 68 -5.54 4.82 9.15
N VAL A 69 -6.06 4.69 7.93
CA VAL A 69 -6.67 3.47 7.43
C VAL A 69 -5.60 2.38 7.21
N VAL A 70 -4.48 2.72 6.56
CA VAL A 70 -3.35 1.79 6.36
C VAL A 70 -2.77 1.33 7.70
N LYS A 71 -2.57 2.24 8.67
CA LYS A 71 -2.12 1.87 10.03
C LYS A 71 -3.05 0.87 10.72
N LYS A 72 -4.38 1.04 10.55
CA LYS A 72 -5.36 0.09 11.12
C LYS A 72 -5.20 -1.30 10.48
N LYS A 73 -5.03 -1.36 9.15
CA LYS A 73 -4.86 -2.62 8.43
C LYS A 73 -3.55 -3.32 8.80
N VAL A 74 -2.44 -2.59 8.89
CA VAL A 74 -1.14 -3.12 9.38
C VAL A 74 -1.30 -3.76 10.76
N LYS A 75 -1.91 -3.07 11.73
CA LYS A 75 -2.14 -3.62 13.08
C LYS A 75 -3.03 -4.87 13.09
N GLN A 76 -3.96 -4.98 12.14
CA GLN A 76 -4.79 -6.17 12.01
C GLN A 76 -3.95 -7.35 11.47
N LEU A 77 -3.19 -7.12 10.40
CA LEU A 77 -2.30 -8.13 9.81
C LEU A 77 -1.22 -8.60 10.78
N GLU A 78 -0.61 -7.70 11.56
CA GLU A 78 0.35 -8.05 12.62
C GLU A 78 -0.26 -9.03 13.65
N LYS A 79 -1.52 -8.84 14.04
CA LYS A 79 -2.21 -9.76 14.95
C LYS A 79 -2.46 -11.11 14.29
N GLU A 80 -2.86 -11.12 13.04
CA GLU A 80 -3.09 -12.34 12.27
C GLU A 80 -1.79 -13.14 12.12
N VAL A 81 -0.69 -12.50 11.71
CA VAL A 81 0.64 -13.13 11.62
C VAL A 81 1.08 -13.69 12.97
N ASN A 82 1.00 -12.90 14.05
CA ASN A 82 1.37 -13.37 15.39
C ASN A 82 0.48 -14.53 15.89
N SER A 83 -0.79 -14.58 15.49
CA SER A 83 -1.69 -15.69 15.83
C SER A 83 -1.38 -16.99 15.08
N VAL A 84 -0.77 -16.88 13.89
CA VAL A 84 -0.31 -18.04 13.09
C VAL A 84 1.00 -18.60 13.65
N VAL A 85 1.88 -17.74 14.17
CA VAL A 85 3.16 -18.15 14.78
C VAL A 85 2.98 -18.85 16.13
N ASN A 86 1.92 -18.52 16.88
CA ASN A 86 1.62 -19.12 18.19
C ASN A 86 0.73 -20.39 18.11
N LYS A 87 0.52 -20.95 16.93
CA LYS A 87 -0.17 -22.23 16.70
C LYS A 87 0.80 -23.29 16.21
#